data_AF-R1DXF4-F1
#
_entry.id   AF-R1DXF4-F1
#
_cell.length_a   1.000
_cell.length_b   1.000
_cell.length_c   1.000
_cell.angle_alpha   90.00
_cell.angle_beta   90.00
_cell.angle_gamma   90.00
#
_symmetry.space_group_name_H-M   'P 1'
#
loop_
_entity.id
_entity.type
_entity.pdbx_description
1 polymer ?
#
loop_
_entity_poly.entity_id
_entity_poly.type
_entity_poly.pdbx_seq_one_letter_code
_entity_poly.pdbx_strand_id
1 'polypeptide(L)'
;MEAFVRAPKHVLRFLQPGRLCLLEDASRGVSLGWGVLLGWRGTATSAYVGGASVPPERMRASELVLDVLLPCAAGAQALALAGDAPQPAPLHDPSAEAWVLPVRLSCLQQLSSVRLWLPDEVSSPESRRGVLHALRQVFAERRLADASAARQLNLRPLEHLGDSSPACKRAMGLLDAAVAREAQLDAELRRLPAVAAGLATEAAGVACDEFGETVRRMQRVLLRLGLVDSERVVLLKGRAAAEVDASDEVLVAELLYRGFFNELSPAAAAAVCSCLVAADMEKIKRPQTPLPALQPPLATLREVATEVARVYTDAGIATDEAEYVQRFDSGMVNMVHAWCEGATFAELCNSCELFEGSIIRAIRRLSELLDELKSAAKAMGNDELFSKLEESCRLLRRDIVFASSLYVEM
;
A
#
# COMPACT_ATOMS: atom_id res chain seq x y z
N MET A 1 7.51 -34.80 21.45
CA MET A 1 6.78 -35.15 22.68
C MET A 1 5.99 -36.46 22.54
N GLU A 2 5.35 -36.70 21.39
CA GLU A 2 4.55 -37.91 21.13
C GLU A 2 5.29 -39.24 21.34
N ALA A 3 6.56 -39.34 20.94
CA ALA A 3 7.37 -40.56 21.12
C ALA A 3 7.62 -40.92 22.60
N PHE A 4 7.62 -39.93 23.51
CA PHE A 4 7.77 -40.16 24.95
C PHE A 4 6.46 -40.61 25.59
N VAL A 5 5.33 -40.04 25.15
CA VAL A 5 3.97 -40.39 25.60
C VAL A 5 3.61 -41.83 25.19
N ARG A 6 4.07 -42.28 24.01
CA ARG A 6 3.82 -43.65 23.51
C ARG A 6 4.73 -44.71 24.12
N ALA A 7 5.68 -44.36 24.99
CA ALA A 7 6.59 -45.33 25.60
C ALA A 7 5.85 -46.21 26.64
N PRO A 8 5.85 -47.54 26.51
CA PRO A 8 5.10 -48.44 27.40
C PRO A 8 5.38 -48.24 28.90
N LYS A 9 6.65 -48.04 29.26
CA LYS A 9 7.09 -47.69 30.63
C LYS A 9 6.31 -46.55 31.31
N HIS A 10 5.78 -45.60 30.55
CA HIS A 10 5.13 -44.40 31.08
C HIS A 10 3.61 -44.46 30.94
N VAL A 11 3.12 -45.00 29.82
CA VAL A 11 1.70 -44.96 29.47
C VAL A 11 0.87 -46.07 30.12
N LEU A 12 1.47 -47.23 30.42
CA LEU A 12 0.76 -48.41 30.93
C LEU A 12 -0.05 -48.12 32.21
N ARG A 13 0.47 -47.30 33.12
CA ARG A 13 -0.23 -46.92 34.36
C ARG A 13 -1.52 -46.12 34.12
N PHE A 14 -1.63 -45.46 32.97
CA PHE A 14 -2.77 -44.64 32.58
C PHE A 14 -3.78 -45.41 31.72
N LEU A 15 -3.43 -46.59 31.20
CA LEU A 15 -4.30 -47.44 30.37
C LEU A 15 -5.33 -48.23 31.23
N GLN A 16 -6.16 -47.50 31.96
CA GLN A 16 -7.24 -48.04 32.78
C GLN A 16 -8.53 -48.16 31.96
N PRO A 17 -9.35 -49.21 32.19
CA PRO A 17 -10.63 -49.37 31.50
C PRO A 17 -11.53 -48.16 31.77
N GLY A 18 -12.22 -47.72 30.71
CA GLY A 18 -13.13 -46.58 30.68
C GLY A 18 -12.46 -45.26 30.31
N ARG A 19 -11.13 -45.21 30.14
CA ARG A 19 -10.44 -43.96 29.79
C ARG A 19 -10.68 -43.56 28.34
N LEU A 20 -10.86 -42.26 28.10
CA LEU A 20 -10.99 -41.74 26.73
C LEU A 20 -9.60 -41.58 26.09
N CYS A 21 -9.49 -41.96 24.83
CA CYS A 21 -8.26 -41.87 24.05
C CYS A 21 -8.54 -41.32 22.65
N LEU A 22 -7.61 -40.50 22.14
CA LEU A 22 -7.62 -40.00 20.77
C LEU A 22 -6.63 -40.81 19.96
N LEU A 23 -7.12 -41.36 18.85
CA LEU A 23 -6.37 -42.27 18.00
C LEU A 23 -6.18 -41.69 16.60
N GLU A 24 -4.96 -41.80 16.09
CA GLU A 24 -4.58 -41.39 14.75
C GLU A 24 -3.62 -42.42 14.15
N ASP A 25 -3.95 -42.95 12.96
CA ASP A 25 -3.06 -43.86 12.26
C ASP A 25 -2.09 -43.06 11.39
N ALA A 26 -0.93 -42.72 11.98
CA ALA A 26 0.14 -42.01 11.29
C ALA A 26 0.67 -42.74 10.03
N SER A 27 0.46 -44.06 9.91
CA SER A 27 0.90 -44.81 8.72
C SER A 27 -0.05 -44.68 7.53
N ARG A 28 -1.32 -44.31 7.78
CA ARG A 28 -2.35 -44.13 6.76
C ARG A 28 -2.82 -42.68 6.63
N GLY A 29 -2.40 -41.79 7.52
CA GLY A 29 -2.83 -40.39 7.57
C GLY A 29 -4.32 -40.22 7.91
N VAL A 30 -4.92 -41.22 8.56
CA VAL A 30 -6.36 -41.23 8.89
C VAL A 30 -6.54 -41.01 10.39
N SER A 31 -7.31 -39.99 10.75
CA SER A 31 -7.76 -39.78 12.14
C SER A 31 -8.88 -40.79 12.46
N LEU A 32 -8.64 -41.64 13.45
CA LEU A 32 -9.62 -42.64 13.92
C LEU A 32 -10.59 -42.02 14.93
N GLY A 33 -10.24 -40.86 15.50
CA GLY A 33 -11.09 -40.09 16.40
C GLY A 33 -11.01 -40.54 17.87
N TRP A 34 -11.97 -40.06 18.66
CA TRP A 34 -12.06 -40.34 20.10
C TRP A 34 -12.76 -41.66 20.37
N GLY A 35 -12.16 -42.49 21.22
CA GLY A 35 -12.69 -43.78 21.66
C GLY A 35 -12.50 -44.05 23.14
N VAL A 36 -13.12 -45.13 23.61
CA VAL A 36 -13.09 -45.56 25.01
C VAL A 36 -12.24 -46.82 25.14
N LEU A 37 -11.20 -46.76 25.98
CA LEU A 37 -10.33 -47.90 26.23
C LEU A 37 -11.05 -48.96 27.08
N LEU A 38 -11.12 -50.19 26.58
CA LEU A 38 -11.67 -51.33 27.32
C LEU A 38 -10.59 -52.16 27.98
N GLY A 39 -9.47 -52.36 27.30
CA GLY A 39 -8.34 -53.14 27.80
C GLY A 39 -7.14 -53.05 26.87
N TRP A 40 -6.06 -53.74 27.25
CA TRP A 40 -4.86 -53.85 26.42
C TRP A 40 -4.23 -55.22 26.58
N ARG A 41 -3.52 -55.67 25.54
CA ARG A 41 -2.83 -56.97 25.50
C ARG A 41 -1.52 -56.86 24.71
N GLY A 42 -0.52 -57.65 25.11
CA GLY A 42 0.70 -57.83 24.34
C GLY A 42 0.50 -58.82 23.19
N THR A 43 1.18 -58.60 22.07
CA THR A 43 1.20 -59.56 20.96
C THR A 43 2.02 -60.80 21.34
N ALA A 44 1.51 -62.00 21.02
CA ALA A 44 2.09 -63.29 21.44
C ALA A 44 3.55 -63.49 20.98
N THR A 45 3.95 -62.86 19.87
CA THR A 45 5.29 -62.93 19.29
C THR A 45 6.36 -62.18 20.10
N SER A 46 5.97 -61.24 20.96
CA SER A 46 6.89 -60.42 21.80
C SER A 46 6.86 -60.83 23.28
N ALA A 47 5.85 -61.57 23.72
CA ALA A 47 5.72 -62.02 25.12
C ALA A 47 6.80 -63.03 25.55
N TYR A 48 7.42 -63.75 24.59
CA TYR A 48 8.47 -64.74 24.83
C TYR A 48 9.64 -64.53 23.86
N VAL A 49 10.74 -63.98 24.34
CA VAL A 49 12.00 -63.89 23.59
C VAL A 49 13.05 -64.70 24.35
N GLY A 50 13.50 -65.82 23.75
CA GLY A 50 14.56 -66.66 24.33
C GLY A 50 14.19 -67.37 25.64
N GLY A 51 12.91 -67.72 25.87
CA GLY A 51 12.47 -68.51 27.02
C GLY A 51 12.18 -67.72 28.31
N ALA A 52 12.27 -66.38 28.30
CA ALA A 52 11.89 -65.52 29.41
C ALA A 52 10.71 -64.60 29.03
N SER A 53 9.78 -64.40 29.98
CA SER A 53 8.65 -63.46 29.86
C SER A 53 9.17 -62.02 29.87
N VAL A 54 8.90 -61.27 28.80
CA VAL A 54 9.30 -59.86 28.70
C VAL A 54 8.29 -59.02 29.50
N PRO A 55 8.73 -58.23 30.50
CA PRO A 55 7.82 -57.35 31.22
C PRO A 55 7.22 -56.31 30.25
N PRO A 56 5.91 -56.00 30.36
CA PRO A 56 5.19 -55.16 29.39
C PRO A 56 5.78 -53.75 29.25
N GLU A 57 6.49 -53.27 30.28
CA GLU A 57 7.18 -51.98 30.29
C GLU A 57 8.39 -51.90 29.32
N ARG A 58 8.96 -53.05 28.94
CA ARG A 58 10.09 -53.16 28.00
C ARG A 58 9.67 -53.47 26.56
N MET A 59 8.39 -53.73 26.32
CA MET A 59 7.85 -53.96 24.98
C MET A 59 7.91 -52.68 24.14
N ARG A 60 7.91 -52.83 22.80
CA ARG A 60 7.79 -51.67 21.90
C ARG A 60 6.33 -51.25 21.79
N ALA A 61 6.08 -49.96 21.53
CA ALA A 61 4.72 -49.45 21.33
C ALA A 61 3.97 -50.09 20.15
N SER A 62 4.69 -50.68 19.19
CA SER A 62 4.12 -51.43 18.07
C SER A 62 3.62 -52.83 18.45
N GLU A 63 4.05 -53.37 19.59
CA GLU A 63 3.78 -54.75 20.02
C GLU A 63 2.62 -54.85 21.01
N LEU A 64 2.08 -53.71 21.44
CA LEU A 64 0.92 -53.59 22.33
C LEU A 64 -0.32 -53.23 21.53
N VAL A 65 -1.39 -53.97 21.78
CA VAL A 65 -2.71 -53.78 21.17
C VAL A 65 -3.68 -53.33 22.25
N LEU A 66 -4.39 -52.25 21.96
CA LEU A 66 -5.44 -51.67 22.77
C LEU A 66 -6.78 -52.10 22.18
N ASP A 67 -7.67 -52.62 23.02
CA ASP A 67 -9.05 -52.88 22.63
C ASP A 67 -9.86 -51.61 22.92
N VAL A 68 -10.23 -50.88 21.87
CA VAL A 68 -10.86 -49.56 21.98
C VAL A 68 -12.22 -49.57 21.31
N LEU A 69 -13.23 -49.08 22.03
CA LEU A 69 -14.57 -48.83 21.50
C LEU A 69 -14.55 -47.51 20.73
N LEU A 70 -14.84 -47.58 19.43
CA LEU A 70 -14.88 -46.44 18.52
C LEU A 70 -16.25 -46.33 17.82
N PRO A 71 -16.70 -45.11 17.49
CA PRO A 71 -17.78 -44.91 16.53
C PRO A 71 -17.31 -45.40 15.16
N CYS A 72 -18.04 -46.34 14.57
CA CYS A 72 -17.78 -46.87 13.23
C CYS A 72 -18.95 -46.58 12.30
N ALA A 73 -18.71 -46.55 10.99
CA ALA A 73 -19.76 -46.35 9.99
C ALA A 73 -20.87 -47.42 10.10
N ALA A 74 -22.08 -47.07 9.65
CA ALA A 74 -23.24 -47.98 9.67
C ALA A 74 -22.93 -49.32 8.98
N GLY A 75 -23.37 -50.43 9.57
CA GLY A 75 -23.06 -51.77 9.07
C GLY A 75 -21.73 -52.36 9.59
N ALA A 76 -21.12 -51.75 10.60
CA ALA A 76 -19.89 -52.23 11.24
C ALA A 76 -20.04 -53.67 11.78
N GLN A 77 -21.21 -54.02 12.32
CA GLN A 77 -21.49 -55.36 12.80
C GLN A 77 -21.53 -56.41 11.67
N ALA A 78 -22.07 -56.04 10.50
CA ALA A 78 -22.14 -56.93 9.34
C ALA A 78 -20.76 -57.14 8.69
N LEU A 79 -19.94 -56.08 8.63
CA LEU A 79 -18.57 -56.14 8.12
C LEU A 79 -17.66 -56.98 9.02
N ALA A 80 -17.77 -56.84 10.34
CA ALA A 80 -16.98 -57.62 11.27
C ALA A 80 -17.33 -59.11 11.23
N LEU A 81 -18.61 -59.47 11.00
CA LEU A 81 -19.05 -60.85 10.77
C LEU A 81 -18.54 -61.40 9.43
N ALA A 82 -18.32 -60.54 8.44
CA ALA A 82 -17.72 -60.89 7.15
C ALA A 82 -16.18 -60.97 7.18
N GLY A 83 -15.55 -60.64 8.32
CA GLY A 83 -14.10 -60.70 8.51
C GLY A 83 -13.34 -59.42 8.17
N ASP A 84 -14.04 -58.35 7.79
CA ASP A 84 -13.45 -57.04 7.48
C ASP A 84 -13.47 -56.10 8.69
N ALA A 85 -12.43 -55.28 8.83
CA ALA A 85 -12.33 -54.29 9.91
C ALA A 85 -13.22 -53.08 9.59
N PRO A 86 -14.21 -52.74 10.45
CA PRO A 86 -15.06 -51.59 10.21
C PRO A 86 -14.28 -50.27 10.24
N GLN A 87 -14.68 -49.32 9.39
CA GLN A 87 -14.05 -48.02 9.33
C GLN A 87 -14.60 -47.09 10.42
N PRO A 88 -13.73 -46.39 11.17
CA PRO A 88 -14.17 -45.42 12.16
C PRO A 88 -14.85 -44.23 11.48
N ALA A 89 -15.91 -43.73 12.12
CA ALA A 89 -16.71 -42.62 11.67
C ALA A 89 -16.58 -41.44 12.66
N PRO A 90 -16.90 -40.21 12.23
CA PRO A 90 -16.91 -39.06 13.13
C PRO A 90 -17.88 -39.26 14.30
N LEU A 91 -17.49 -38.85 15.51
CA LEU A 91 -18.28 -39.03 16.73
C LEU A 91 -19.70 -38.41 16.66
N HIS A 92 -19.85 -37.34 15.88
CA HIS A 92 -21.10 -36.60 15.69
C HIS A 92 -22.05 -37.23 14.67
N ASP A 93 -21.61 -38.25 13.93
CA ASP A 93 -22.46 -38.93 12.95
C ASP A 93 -23.56 -39.71 13.69
N PRO A 94 -24.86 -39.40 13.46
CA PRO A 94 -25.97 -40.09 14.12
C PRO A 94 -26.12 -41.55 13.68
N SER A 95 -25.58 -41.92 12.51
CA SER A 95 -25.63 -43.27 11.96
C SER A 95 -24.49 -44.17 12.44
N ALA A 96 -23.55 -43.64 13.22
CA ALA A 96 -22.40 -44.40 13.68
C ALA A 96 -22.77 -45.45 14.75
N GLU A 97 -22.27 -46.67 14.55
CA GLU A 97 -22.43 -47.82 15.43
C GLU A 97 -21.19 -47.97 16.35
N ALA A 98 -21.40 -48.47 17.57
CA ALA A 98 -20.32 -48.67 18.53
C ALA A 98 -19.63 -50.02 18.30
N TRP A 99 -18.36 -50.02 17.88
CA TRP A 99 -17.60 -51.24 17.66
C TRP A 99 -16.25 -51.25 18.39
N VAL A 100 -15.80 -52.43 18.78
CA VAL A 100 -14.51 -52.63 19.46
C VAL A 100 -13.46 -52.99 18.41
N LEU A 101 -12.47 -52.12 18.25
CA LEU A 101 -11.37 -52.31 17.31
C LEU A 101 -10.05 -52.55 18.06
N PRO A 102 -9.26 -53.56 17.67
CA PRO A 102 -7.90 -53.72 18.16
C PRO A 102 -6.99 -52.70 17.48
N VAL A 103 -6.48 -51.73 18.24
CA VAL A 103 -5.63 -50.64 17.75
C VAL A 103 -4.25 -50.73 18.37
N ARG A 104 -3.19 -50.54 17.58
CA ARG A 104 -1.81 -50.54 18.10
C ARG A 104 -1.57 -49.31 18.97
N LEU A 105 -0.79 -49.46 20.04
CA LEU A 105 -0.42 -48.33 20.93
C LEU A 105 0.34 -47.22 20.18
N SER A 106 0.99 -47.53 19.05
CA SER A 106 1.60 -46.52 18.16
C SER A 106 0.61 -45.48 17.61
N CYS A 107 -0.68 -45.82 17.52
CA CYS A 107 -1.75 -44.95 17.03
C CYS A 107 -2.32 -44.04 18.13
N LEU A 108 -1.86 -44.17 19.38
CA LEU A 108 -2.31 -43.33 20.48
C LEU A 108 -1.71 -41.92 20.39
N GLN A 109 -2.57 -40.93 20.20
CA GLN A 109 -2.16 -39.52 20.16
C GLN A 109 -2.32 -38.86 21.53
N GLN A 110 -3.48 -39.04 22.17
CA GLN A 110 -3.81 -38.38 23.45
C GLN A 110 -4.59 -39.31 24.39
N LEU A 111 -4.40 -39.14 25.69
CA LEU A 111 -5.20 -39.77 26.75
C LEU A 111 -5.94 -38.68 27.54
N SER A 112 -7.21 -38.91 27.81
CA SER A 112 -8.00 -38.00 28.63
C SER A 112 -7.82 -38.25 30.12
N SER A 113 -7.93 -37.21 30.93
CA SER A 113 -8.00 -37.31 32.40
C SER A 113 -9.31 -37.96 32.86
N VAL A 114 -10.37 -37.89 32.05
CA VAL A 114 -11.71 -38.40 32.34
C VAL A 114 -11.82 -39.90 32.04
N ARG A 115 -12.56 -40.63 32.88
CA ARG A 115 -12.92 -42.03 32.70
C ARG A 115 -14.44 -42.18 32.74
N LEU A 116 -14.97 -42.94 31.79
CA LEU A 116 -16.36 -43.40 31.81
C LEU A 116 -16.48 -44.63 32.71
N TRP A 117 -17.64 -44.76 33.36
CA TRP A 117 -18.03 -45.99 34.01
C TRP A 117 -18.42 -47.02 32.93
N LEU A 118 -17.85 -48.22 33.00
CA LEU A 118 -18.11 -49.30 32.05
C LEU A 118 -18.98 -50.38 32.72
N PRO A 119 -20.00 -50.93 32.03
CA PRO A 119 -20.74 -52.11 32.49
C PRO A 119 -19.86 -53.36 32.58
N ASP A 120 -20.23 -54.31 33.44
CA ASP A 120 -19.47 -55.56 33.67
C ASP A 120 -19.32 -56.44 32.41
N GLU A 121 -20.28 -56.35 31.47
CA GLU A 121 -20.23 -57.01 30.17
C GLU A 121 -20.40 -56.01 29.01
N VAL A 122 -19.29 -55.72 28.31
CA VAL A 122 -19.26 -54.83 27.13
C VAL A 122 -19.44 -55.62 25.81
N SER A 123 -19.77 -56.91 25.92
CA SER A 123 -19.94 -57.80 24.77
C SER A 123 -21.30 -57.61 24.07
N SER A 124 -22.34 -57.20 24.81
CA SER A 124 -23.67 -57.00 24.21
C SER A 124 -23.75 -55.71 23.37
N PRO A 125 -24.44 -55.75 22.22
CA PRO A 125 -24.56 -54.58 21.33
C PRO A 125 -25.28 -53.40 22.00
N GLU A 126 -26.21 -53.69 22.93
CA GLU A 126 -26.93 -52.68 23.71
C GLU A 126 -26.02 -51.96 24.70
N SER A 127 -25.14 -52.70 25.38
CA SER A 127 -24.13 -52.14 26.29
C SER A 127 -23.17 -51.20 25.56
N ARG A 128 -22.69 -51.60 24.37
CA ARG A 128 -21.81 -50.77 23.53
C ARG A 128 -22.49 -49.47 23.06
N ARG A 129 -23.78 -49.53 22.72
CA ARG A 129 -24.57 -48.34 22.36
C ARG A 129 -24.70 -47.38 23.54
N GLY A 130 -24.88 -47.90 24.76
CA GLY A 130 -24.89 -47.10 25.99
C GLY A 130 -23.57 -46.36 26.23
N VAL A 131 -22.44 -47.03 26.05
CA VAL A 131 -21.10 -46.41 26.19
C VAL A 131 -20.86 -45.33 25.14
N LEU A 132 -21.27 -45.55 23.89
CA LEU A 132 -21.17 -44.53 22.83
C LEU A 132 -22.08 -43.31 23.11
N HIS A 133 -23.27 -43.54 23.66
CA HIS A 133 -24.14 -42.44 24.09
C HIS A 133 -23.51 -41.61 25.22
N ALA A 134 -22.93 -42.27 26.23
CA ALA A 134 -22.20 -41.60 27.31
C ALA A 134 -20.99 -40.82 26.77
N LEU A 135 -20.26 -41.37 25.79
CA LEU A 135 -19.18 -40.67 25.10
C LEU A 135 -19.70 -39.39 24.42
N ARG A 136 -20.78 -39.48 23.64
CA ARG A 136 -21.39 -38.31 22.99
C ARG A 136 -21.84 -37.25 23.99
N GLN A 137 -22.44 -37.65 25.12
CA GLN A 137 -22.85 -36.72 26.18
C GLN A 137 -21.67 -35.96 26.77
N VAL A 138 -20.54 -36.63 27.06
CA VAL A 138 -19.34 -35.97 27.58
C VAL A 138 -18.82 -34.90 26.61
N PHE A 139 -18.84 -35.16 25.30
CA PHE A 139 -18.42 -34.19 24.28
C PHE A 139 -19.44 -33.07 24.05
N ALA A 140 -20.75 -33.34 24.22
CA ALA A 140 -21.82 -32.37 24.09
C ALA A 140 -21.93 -31.42 25.30
N GLU A 141 -21.92 -31.94 26.53
CA GLU A 141 -22.11 -31.15 27.76
C GLU A 141 -20.93 -30.21 28.05
N ARG A 142 -19.71 -30.62 27.70
CA ARG A 142 -18.49 -29.83 27.96
C ARG A 142 -18.11 -28.88 26.80
N ARG A 143 -18.95 -28.71 25.77
CA ARG A 143 -18.67 -27.88 24.57
C ARG A 143 -17.28 -28.14 23.98
N LEU A 144 -16.87 -29.41 23.90
CA LEU A 144 -15.53 -29.84 23.49
C LEU A 144 -15.29 -29.85 21.97
N ALA A 145 -16.18 -29.25 21.18
CA ALA A 145 -16.12 -29.24 19.72
C ALA A 145 -15.00 -28.33 19.17
N ASP A 146 -14.47 -27.40 19.97
CA ASP A 146 -13.35 -26.54 19.58
C ASP A 146 -11.99 -27.18 19.91
N ALA A 147 -11.04 -27.05 18.99
CA ALA A 147 -9.64 -27.51 19.15
C ALA A 147 -8.93 -26.95 20.41
N SER A 148 -9.45 -25.87 20.98
CA SER A 148 -9.01 -25.28 22.26
C SER A 148 -9.42 -26.12 23.49
N ALA A 149 -10.61 -26.73 23.47
CA ALA A 149 -11.15 -27.48 24.60
C ALA A 149 -10.55 -28.91 24.69
N ALA A 150 -10.13 -29.49 23.57
CA ALA A 150 -9.33 -30.72 23.53
C ALA A 150 -8.01 -30.57 24.32
N ARG A 151 -7.42 -29.36 24.38
CA ARG A 151 -6.23 -29.08 25.21
C ARG A 151 -6.50 -29.19 26.72
N GLN A 152 -7.74 -28.99 27.18
CA GLN A 152 -8.12 -29.07 28.61
C GLN A 152 -8.36 -30.49 29.11
N LEU A 153 -8.65 -31.45 28.20
CA LEU A 153 -8.83 -32.86 28.56
C LEU A 153 -7.53 -33.66 28.56
N ASN A 154 -6.45 -33.10 28.03
CA ASN A 154 -5.18 -33.80 27.91
C ASN A 154 -4.60 -34.14 29.28
N LEU A 155 -4.45 -35.43 29.56
CA LEU A 155 -3.45 -35.85 30.54
C LEU A 155 -2.11 -35.37 30.02
N ARG A 156 -1.50 -34.41 30.71
CA ARG A 156 -0.09 -34.08 30.55
C ARG A 156 0.69 -35.15 31.32
N PRO A 157 1.25 -36.18 30.65
CA PRO A 157 1.82 -37.32 31.37
C PRO A 157 2.98 -36.88 32.27
N LEU A 158 3.68 -35.79 31.91
CA LEU A 158 4.79 -35.24 32.65
C LEU A 158 4.41 -34.50 33.95
N GLU A 159 3.19 -33.95 34.07
CA GLU A 159 2.75 -33.28 35.31
C GLU A 159 2.26 -34.30 36.35
N HIS A 160 1.67 -35.42 35.89
CA HIS A 160 1.12 -36.47 36.74
C HIS A 160 2.07 -37.65 36.99
N LEU A 161 3.24 -37.69 36.36
CA LEU A 161 4.26 -38.71 36.60
C LEU A 161 5.07 -38.48 37.89
N GLY A 162 4.85 -37.39 38.63
CA GLY A 162 5.44 -37.17 39.97
C GLY A 162 6.96 -36.96 40.01
N ASP A 163 7.70 -37.36 38.97
CA ASP A 163 9.14 -37.16 38.90
C ASP A 163 9.47 -35.76 38.42
N SER A 164 9.51 -34.84 39.40
CA SER A 164 9.93 -33.44 39.29
C SER A 164 11.43 -33.31 38.96
N SER A 165 11.89 -33.94 37.88
CA SER A 165 13.25 -33.76 37.37
C SER A 165 13.45 -32.30 36.94
N PRO A 166 14.50 -31.61 37.40
CA PRO A 166 14.78 -30.22 37.03
C PRO A 166 15.04 -30.07 35.52
N ALA A 167 15.43 -31.14 34.82
CA ALA A 167 15.56 -31.12 33.37
C ALA A 167 14.21 -31.01 32.65
N CYS A 168 13.15 -31.59 33.23
CA CYS A 168 11.81 -31.54 32.62
C CYS A 168 11.16 -30.16 32.77
N LYS A 169 11.35 -29.49 33.92
CA LYS A 169 10.90 -28.11 34.14
C LYS A 169 11.57 -27.13 33.16
N ARG A 170 12.87 -27.30 32.91
CA ARG A 170 13.60 -26.49 31.92
C ARG A 170 13.11 -26.71 30.49
N ALA A 171 12.89 -27.98 30.10
CA ALA A 171 12.36 -28.30 28.79
C ALA A 171 10.95 -27.72 28.56
N MET A 172 10.09 -27.70 29.59
CA MET A 172 8.78 -27.06 29.52
C MET A 172 8.88 -25.54 29.39
N GLY A 173 9.73 -24.88 30.19
CA GLY A 173 9.92 -23.43 30.08
C GLY A 173 10.43 -22.99 28.70
N LEU A 174 11.32 -23.78 28.08
CA LEU A 174 11.78 -23.52 26.71
C LEU A 174 10.66 -23.70 25.67
N LEU A 175 9.75 -24.66 25.89
CA LEU A 175 8.64 -24.90 24.99
C LEU A 175 7.57 -23.81 25.10
N ASP A 176 7.22 -23.39 26.31
CA ASP A 176 6.27 -22.30 26.53
C ASP A 176 6.79 -20.99 25.90
N ALA A 177 8.10 -20.74 26.02
CA ALA A 177 8.76 -19.61 25.36
C ALA A 177 8.71 -19.71 23.83
N ALA A 178 8.88 -20.92 23.26
CA ALA A 178 8.78 -21.14 21.82
C ALA A 178 7.35 -20.91 21.31
N VAL A 179 6.35 -21.42 22.02
CA VAL A 179 4.92 -21.24 21.68
C VAL A 179 4.51 -19.76 21.79
N ALA A 180 5.00 -19.05 22.81
CA ALA A 180 4.78 -17.61 22.93
C ALA A 180 5.39 -16.83 21.76
N ARG A 181 6.59 -17.23 21.32
CA ARG A 181 7.29 -16.62 20.18
C ARG A 181 6.58 -16.90 18.85
N GLU A 182 6.03 -18.09 18.67
CA GLU A 182 5.23 -18.48 17.50
C GLU A 182 3.94 -17.65 17.43
N ALA A 183 3.22 -17.49 18.55
CA ALA A 183 2.01 -16.65 18.61
C ALA A 183 2.30 -15.17 18.29
N GLN A 184 3.47 -14.67 18.71
CA GLN A 184 3.89 -13.30 18.43
C GLN A 184 4.24 -13.11 16.94
N LEU A 185 4.88 -14.11 16.30
CA LEU A 185 5.19 -14.10 14.88
C LEU A 185 3.91 -14.16 14.02
N ASP A 186 2.93 -14.97 14.43
CA ASP A 186 1.62 -15.06 13.78
C ASP A 186 0.83 -13.73 13.84
N ALA A 187 0.94 -13.01 14.96
CA ALA A 187 0.30 -11.70 15.11
C ALA A 187 0.92 -10.65 14.17
N GLU A 188 2.25 -10.66 14.01
CA GLU A 188 2.98 -9.83 13.04
C GLU A 188 2.60 -10.20 11.59
N LEU A 189 2.57 -11.50 11.27
CA LEU A 189 2.22 -12.00 9.94
C LEU A 189 0.80 -11.60 9.52
N ARG A 190 -0.14 -11.53 10.47
CA ARG A 190 -1.52 -11.05 10.23
C ARG A 190 -1.61 -9.54 9.97
N ARG A 191 -0.62 -8.74 10.38
CA ARG A 191 -0.59 -7.29 10.17
C ARG A 191 -0.01 -6.90 8.82
N LEU A 192 0.92 -7.69 8.27
CA LEU A 192 1.58 -7.42 6.99
C LEU A 192 0.61 -7.23 5.80
N PRO A 193 -0.49 -7.99 5.65
CA PRO A 193 -1.43 -7.80 4.54
C PRO A 193 -2.15 -6.45 4.59
N ALA A 194 -2.50 -5.96 5.79
CA ALA A 194 -3.17 -4.67 5.95
C ALA A 194 -2.23 -3.51 5.61
N VAL A 195 -0.96 -3.61 6.01
CA VAL A 195 0.09 -2.62 5.68
C VAL A 195 0.39 -2.66 4.18
N ALA A 196 0.51 -3.84 3.59
CA ALA A 196 0.71 -4.00 2.15
C ALA A 196 -0.47 -3.46 1.33
N ALA A 197 -1.71 -3.65 1.79
CA ALA A 197 -2.90 -3.08 1.16
C ALA A 197 -2.89 -1.54 1.23
N GLY A 198 -2.51 -0.95 2.38
CA GLY A 198 -2.37 0.51 2.53
C GLY A 198 -1.31 1.09 1.59
N LEU A 199 -0.14 0.48 1.53
CA LEU A 199 0.94 0.89 0.61
C LEU A 199 0.56 0.71 -0.86
N ALA A 200 -0.20 -0.35 -1.20
CA ALA A 200 -0.70 -0.54 -2.56
C ALA A 200 -1.73 0.50 -2.96
N THR A 201 -2.62 0.92 -2.05
CA THR A 201 -3.58 2.01 -2.30
C THR A 201 -2.89 3.36 -2.46
N GLU A 202 -1.88 3.67 -1.66
CA GLU A 202 -1.08 4.89 -1.83
C GLU A 202 -0.29 4.86 -3.16
N ALA A 203 0.33 3.74 -3.50
CA ALA A 203 1.06 3.59 -4.76
C ALA A 203 0.14 3.71 -6.00
N ALA A 204 -1.09 3.20 -5.93
CA ALA A 204 -2.07 3.30 -7.01
C ALA A 204 -2.62 4.72 -7.19
N GLY A 205 -2.77 5.50 -6.11
CA GLY A 205 -3.29 6.86 -6.17
C GLY A 205 -2.29 7.91 -6.67
N VAL A 206 -0.99 7.69 -6.46
CA VAL A 206 -0.01 8.80 -6.51
C VAL A 206 0.71 8.97 -7.87
N ALA A 207 0.79 7.95 -8.73
CA ALA A 207 1.83 7.98 -9.77
C ALA A 207 1.36 8.18 -11.24
N CYS A 208 0.14 7.77 -11.62
CA CYS A 208 -0.22 7.71 -13.05
C CYS A 208 -1.43 8.57 -13.46
N ASP A 209 -2.40 8.81 -12.58
CA ASP A 209 -3.62 9.53 -12.97
C ASP A 209 -3.49 11.06 -12.86
N GLU A 210 -2.79 11.59 -11.85
CA GLU A 210 -2.68 13.05 -11.66
C GLU A 210 -1.94 13.76 -12.80
N PHE A 211 -0.84 13.17 -13.29
CA PHE A 211 -0.09 13.73 -14.42
C PHE A 211 -0.92 13.69 -15.70
N GLY A 212 -1.57 12.55 -15.98
CA GLY A 212 -2.44 12.39 -17.15
C GLY A 212 -3.63 13.35 -17.10
N GLU A 213 -4.23 13.56 -15.93
CA GLU A 213 -5.34 14.49 -15.77
C GLU A 213 -4.91 15.95 -15.94
N THR A 214 -3.76 16.34 -15.39
CA THR A 214 -3.19 17.68 -15.56
C THR A 214 -2.91 17.97 -17.04
N VAL A 215 -2.31 17.02 -17.77
CA VAL A 215 -2.08 17.15 -19.22
C VAL A 215 -3.40 17.29 -19.98
N ARG A 216 -4.42 16.49 -19.66
CA ARG A 216 -5.75 16.60 -20.29
C ARG A 216 -6.43 17.94 -20.01
N ARG A 217 -6.27 18.49 -18.80
CA ARG A 217 -6.76 19.82 -18.41
C ARG A 217 -6.07 20.90 -19.25
N MET A 218 -4.74 20.89 -19.35
CA MET A 218 -3.98 21.83 -20.17
C MET A 218 -4.33 21.71 -21.66
N GLN A 219 -4.48 20.49 -22.16
CA GLN A 219 -4.96 20.22 -23.52
C GLN A 219 -6.31 20.85 -23.84
N ARG A 220 -7.19 21.07 -22.86
CA ARG A 220 -8.45 21.80 -23.06
C ARG A 220 -8.22 23.30 -23.19
N VAL A 221 -7.28 23.86 -22.41
CA VAL A 221 -6.90 25.28 -22.51
C VAL A 221 -6.33 25.58 -23.90
N LEU A 222 -5.35 24.78 -24.34
CA LEU A 222 -4.71 24.96 -25.64
C LEU A 222 -5.71 24.86 -26.81
N LEU A 223 -6.70 23.96 -26.71
CA LEU A 223 -7.79 23.86 -27.68
C LEU A 223 -8.68 25.11 -27.68
N ARG A 224 -9.13 25.55 -26.50
CA ARG A 224 -10.06 26.68 -26.37
C ARG A 224 -9.46 28.00 -26.84
N LEU A 225 -8.17 28.20 -26.59
CA LEU A 225 -7.45 29.40 -27.02
C LEU A 225 -6.92 29.31 -28.46
N GLY A 226 -7.13 28.18 -29.15
CA GLY A 226 -6.70 27.99 -30.53
C GLY A 226 -5.19 27.90 -30.70
N LEU A 227 -4.46 27.40 -29.70
CA LEU A 227 -3.04 27.05 -29.83
C LEU A 227 -2.87 25.69 -30.54
N VAL A 228 -3.84 24.80 -30.38
CA VAL A 228 -3.93 23.51 -31.08
C VAL A 228 -5.33 23.31 -31.65
N ASP A 229 -5.46 22.56 -32.74
CA ASP A 229 -6.75 22.19 -33.33
C ASP A 229 -7.38 20.93 -32.72
N SER A 230 -8.56 20.55 -33.22
CA SER A 230 -9.30 19.36 -32.75
C SER A 230 -8.54 18.05 -32.93
N GLU A 231 -7.60 17.98 -33.88
CA GLU A 231 -6.75 16.82 -34.13
C GLU A 231 -5.45 16.85 -33.31
N ARG A 232 -5.29 17.83 -32.41
CA ARG A 232 -4.11 18.07 -31.57
C ARG A 232 -2.88 18.52 -32.37
N VAL A 233 -3.09 19.09 -33.55
CA VAL A 233 -2.02 19.70 -34.35
C VAL A 233 -1.80 21.13 -33.90
N VAL A 234 -0.53 21.52 -33.77
CA VAL A 234 -0.13 22.86 -33.32
C VAL A 234 -0.44 23.90 -34.40
N LEU A 235 -1.19 24.94 -34.03
CA LEU A 235 -1.56 26.05 -34.90
C LEU A 235 -0.46 27.14 -34.88
N LEU A 236 -0.55 28.14 -35.78
CA LEU A 236 0.40 29.26 -35.81
C LEU A 236 0.51 29.98 -34.46
N LYS A 237 -0.60 30.06 -33.72
CA LYS A 237 -0.63 30.66 -32.38
C LYS A 237 0.15 29.83 -31.36
N GLY A 238 0.03 28.51 -31.41
CA GLY A 238 0.82 27.60 -30.58
C GLY A 238 2.31 27.62 -30.96
N ARG A 239 2.64 27.79 -32.25
CA ARG A 239 4.03 27.99 -32.69
C ARG A 239 4.62 29.29 -32.15
N ALA A 240 3.87 30.39 -32.19
CA ALA A 240 4.30 31.64 -31.60
C ALA A 240 4.49 31.55 -30.08
N ALA A 241 3.58 30.85 -29.38
CA ALA A 241 3.72 30.57 -27.96
C ALA A 241 5.00 29.76 -27.64
N ALA A 242 5.36 28.80 -28.49
CA ALA A 242 6.54 27.96 -28.32
C ALA A 242 7.89 28.71 -28.46
N GLU A 243 7.89 29.95 -28.95
CA GLU A 243 9.08 30.82 -29.01
C GLU A 243 9.31 31.62 -27.72
N VAL A 244 8.39 31.53 -26.74
CA VAL A 244 8.41 32.32 -25.50
C VAL A 244 8.78 31.41 -24.31
N ASP A 245 9.78 31.85 -23.54
CA ASP A 245 10.29 31.16 -22.34
C ASP A 245 10.43 32.12 -21.14
N ALA A 246 10.62 33.41 -21.41
CA ALA A 246 10.83 34.43 -20.40
C ALA A 246 9.53 34.91 -19.69
N SER A 247 8.36 34.44 -20.11
CA SER A 247 7.04 34.84 -19.58
C SER A 247 5.98 33.75 -19.79
N ASP A 248 4.74 34.02 -19.38
CA ASP A 248 3.58 33.16 -19.64
C ASP A 248 3.27 33.11 -21.15
N GLU A 249 3.62 31.99 -21.76
CA GLU A 249 3.55 31.75 -23.19
C GLU A 249 2.12 31.82 -23.75
N VAL A 250 1.13 31.45 -22.94
CA VAL A 250 -0.29 31.46 -23.34
C VAL A 250 -0.82 32.88 -23.37
N LEU A 251 -0.56 33.67 -22.33
CA LEU A 251 -0.95 35.07 -22.28
C LEU A 251 -0.25 35.89 -23.37
N VAL A 252 1.05 35.68 -23.57
CA VAL A 252 1.83 36.37 -24.61
C VAL A 252 1.27 36.07 -25.99
N ALA A 253 1.00 34.79 -26.30
CA ALA A 253 0.39 34.42 -27.58
C ALA A 253 -1.01 35.04 -27.77
N GLU A 254 -1.81 35.13 -26.71
CA GLU A 254 -3.11 35.81 -26.74
C GLU A 254 -2.96 37.31 -27.06
N LEU A 255 -2.03 38.01 -26.40
CA LEU A 255 -1.76 39.42 -26.64
C LEU A 255 -1.29 39.68 -28.08
N LEU A 256 -0.36 38.87 -28.59
CA LEU A 256 0.14 38.97 -29.96
C LEU A 256 -0.99 38.81 -30.99
N TYR A 257 -1.86 37.81 -30.81
CA TYR A 257 -2.95 37.54 -31.75
C TYR A 257 -4.11 38.54 -31.67
N ARG A 258 -4.25 39.26 -30.56
CA ARG A 258 -5.18 40.39 -30.44
C ARG A 258 -4.64 41.69 -31.03
N GLY A 259 -3.41 41.69 -31.55
CA GLY A 259 -2.78 42.90 -32.07
C GLY A 259 -2.47 43.93 -30.97
N PHE A 260 -2.27 43.47 -29.74
CA PHE A 260 -2.08 44.33 -28.55
C PHE A 260 -0.98 45.39 -28.74
N PHE A 261 0.09 45.03 -29.44
CA PHE A 261 1.26 45.89 -29.66
C PHE A 261 1.13 46.81 -30.89
N ASN A 262 0.07 46.69 -31.69
CA ASN A 262 -0.04 47.36 -33.00
C ASN A 262 -0.10 48.89 -32.88
N GLU A 263 -0.79 49.42 -31.86
CA GLU A 263 -0.94 50.86 -31.65
C GLU A 263 0.10 51.45 -30.67
N LEU A 264 1.00 50.62 -30.14
CA LEU A 264 2.02 51.07 -29.18
C LEU A 264 3.25 51.62 -29.90
N SER A 265 3.85 52.67 -29.33
CA SER A 265 5.21 53.08 -29.69
C SER A 265 6.22 52.02 -29.24
N PRO A 266 7.43 51.95 -29.85
CA PRO A 266 8.46 51.00 -29.41
C PRO A 266 8.82 51.15 -27.92
N ALA A 267 8.85 52.37 -27.39
CA ALA A 267 9.09 52.63 -25.97
C ALA A 267 7.94 52.13 -25.08
N ALA A 268 6.69 52.38 -25.47
CA ALA A 268 5.51 51.89 -24.76
C ALA A 268 5.40 50.36 -24.81
N ALA A 269 5.73 49.73 -25.94
CA ALA A 269 5.76 48.28 -26.08
C ALA A 269 6.76 47.63 -25.12
N ALA A 270 8.00 48.15 -25.05
CA ALA A 270 9.00 47.70 -24.08
C ALA A 270 8.52 47.91 -22.63
N ALA A 271 7.93 49.08 -22.34
CA ALA A 271 7.43 49.41 -21.02
C ALA A 271 6.35 48.44 -20.53
N VAL A 272 5.38 48.09 -21.38
CA VAL A 272 4.31 47.14 -21.01
C VAL A 272 4.84 45.71 -20.93
N CYS A 273 5.83 45.33 -21.75
CA CYS A 273 6.48 44.03 -21.62
C CYS A 273 7.18 43.85 -20.26
N SER A 274 7.51 44.94 -19.55
CA SER A 274 8.04 44.82 -18.17
C SER A 274 7.05 44.16 -17.20
N CYS A 275 5.73 44.27 -17.45
CA CYS A 275 4.71 43.55 -16.67
C CYS A 275 4.78 42.04 -16.88
N LEU A 276 5.18 41.59 -18.06
CA LEU A 276 5.20 40.17 -18.44
C LEU A 276 6.35 39.41 -17.77
N VAL A 277 7.43 40.10 -17.39
CA VAL A 277 8.56 39.52 -16.63
C VAL A 277 8.53 39.85 -15.14
N ALA A 278 7.51 40.58 -14.67
CA ALA A 278 7.48 41.15 -13.32
C ALA A 278 7.47 40.08 -12.19
N ALA A 279 6.96 38.88 -12.46
CA ALA A 279 6.92 37.79 -11.50
C ALA A 279 8.32 37.33 -11.05
N ASP A 280 9.31 37.41 -11.93
CA ASP A 280 10.70 37.00 -11.68
C ASP A 280 11.56 38.15 -11.09
N MET A 281 10.96 39.32 -10.86
CA MET A 281 11.68 40.55 -10.54
C MET A 281 11.40 41.06 -9.13
N GLU A 282 12.37 41.82 -8.61
CA GLU A 282 12.21 42.54 -7.35
C GLU A 282 11.12 43.62 -7.50
N LYS A 283 10.08 43.54 -6.67
CA LYS A 283 8.97 44.48 -6.70
C LYS A 283 9.38 45.84 -6.14
N ILE A 284 8.98 46.90 -6.82
CA ILE A 284 9.09 48.27 -6.30
C ILE A 284 8.05 48.43 -5.19
N LYS A 285 8.49 48.74 -3.97
CA LYS A 285 7.61 48.84 -2.79
C LYS A 285 6.57 49.95 -2.91
N ARG A 286 6.93 51.04 -3.58
CA ARG A 286 6.10 52.24 -3.79
C ARG A 286 6.11 52.62 -5.28
N PRO A 287 5.39 51.86 -6.13
CA PRO A 287 5.38 52.14 -7.55
C PRO A 287 4.67 53.47 -7.82
N GLN A 288 5.23 54.25 -8.75
CA GLN A 288 4.57 55.45 -9.24
C GLN A 288 3.35 55.06 -10.08
N THR A 289 2.32 55.92 -10.10
CA THR A 289 1.18 55.74 -10.99
C THR A 289 1.66 55.70 -12.44
N PRO A 290 1.25 54.71 -13.25
CA PRO A 290 1.63 54.64 -14.66
C PRO A 290 1.25 55.92 -15.42
N LEU A 291 2.10 56.32 -16.37
CA LEU A 291 1.83 57.47 -17.25
C LEU A 291 0.45 57.34 -17.92
N PRO A 292 -0.32 58.43 -18.11
CA PRO A 292 -1.67 58.36 -18.67
C PRO A 292 -1.76 57.62 -20.01
N ALA A 293 -0.74 57.74 -20.87
CA ALA A 293 -0.68 57.03 -22.15
C ALA A 293 -0.51 55.50 -22.01
N LEU A 294 0.03 55.02 -20.88
CA LEU A 294 0.27 53.61 -20.62
C LEU A 294 -0.86 52.95 -19.82
N GLN A 295 -1.76 53.73 -19.23
CA GLN A 295 -2.90 53.18 -18.48
C GLN A 295 -3.87 52.35 -19.35
N PRO A 296 -4.26 52.79 -20.56
CA PRO A 296 -5.11 51.98 -21.44
C PRO A 296 -4.52 50.61 -21.79
N PRO A 297 -3.27 50.48 -22.29
CA PRO A 297 -2.72 49.15 -22.59
C PRO A 297 -2.54 48.27 -21.35
N LEU A 298 -2.25 48.86 -20.17
CA LEU A 298 -2.21 48.10 -18.93
C LEU A 298 -3.59 47.56 -18.51
N ALA A 299 -4.66 48.32 -18.75
CA ALA A 299 -6.02 47.85 -18.52
C ALA A 299 -6.35 46.67 -19.45
N THR A 300 -6.07 46.81 -20.75
CA THR A 300 -6.27 45.72 -21.72
C THR A 300 -5.45 44.47 -21.40
N LEU A 301 -4.19 44.62 -20.94
CA LEU A 301 -3.38 43.49 -20.52
C LEU A 301 -4.03 42.73 -19.35
N ARG A 302 -4.57 43.45 -18.35
CA ARG A 302 -5.27 42.84 -17.20
C ARG A 302 -6.57 42.16 -17.60
N GLU A 303 -7.32 42.74 -18.54
CA GLU A 303 -8.53 42.15 -19.10
C GLU A 303 -8.20 40.81 -19.78
N VAL A 304 -7.19 40.79 -20.65
CA VAL A 304 -6.75 39.58 -21.35
C VAL A 304 -6.24 38.53 -20.36
N ALA A 305 -5.45 38.92 -19.35
CA ALA A 305 -4.98 38.01 -18.31
C ALA A 305 -6.14 37.41 -17.50
N THR A 306 -7.18 38.19 -17.22
CA THR A 306 -8.40 37.71 -16.53
C THR A 306 -9.16 36.71 -17.39
N GLU A 307 -9.29 36.97 -18.69
CA GLU A 307 -9.91 36.03 -19.62
C GLU A 307 -9.13 34.71 -19.72
N VAL A 308 -7.80 34.78 -19.82
CA VAL A 308 -6.92 33.59 -19.83
C VAL A 308 -7.06 32.80 -18.52
N ALA A 309 -7.05 33.48 -17.37
CA ALA A 309 -7.27 32.84 -16.06
C ALA A 309 -8.62 32.11 -15.99
N ARG A 310 -9.69 32.70 -16.52
CA ARG A 310 -11.01 32.04 -16.61
C ARG A 310 -10.96 30.78 -17.46
N VAL A 311 -10.23 30.80 -18.58
CA VAL A 311 -10.08 29.61 -19.42
C VAL A 311 -9.36 28.48 -18.67
N TYR A 312 -8.35 28.80 -17.83
CA TYR A 312 -7.71 27.83 -16.94
C TYR A 312 -8.72 27.24 -15.93
N THR A 313 -9.48 28.09 -15.25
CA THR A 313 -10.51 27.68 -14.29
C THR A 313 -11.58 26.80 -14.93
N ASP A 314 -12.12 27.22 -16.08
CA ASP A 314 -13.13 26.50 -16.84
C ASP A 314 -12.61 25.16 -17.41
N ALA A 315 -11.28 24.98 -17.51
CA ALA A 315 -10.65 23.74 -17.92
C ALA A 315 -10.41 22.78 -16.74
N GLY A 316 -10.71 23.20 -15.50
CA GLY A 316 -10.50 22.43 -14.28
C GLY A 316 -9.08 22.55 -13.71
N ILE A 317 -8.34 23.59 -14.07
CA ILE A 317 -7.05 23.92 -13.45
C ILE A 317 -7.35 24.87 -12.29
N ALA A 318 -6.83 24.55 -11.10
CA ALA A 318 -7.04 25.38 -9.92
C ALA A 318 -6.22 26.66 -10.07
N THR A 319 -6.87 27.72 -10.54
CA THR A 319 -6.26 29.03 -10.78
C THR A 319 -7.10 30.10 -10.10
N ASP A 320 -6.48 30.86 -9.20
CA ASP A 320 -7.09 32.07 -8.64
C ASP A 320 -6.91 33.22 -9.65
N GLU A 321 -8.03 33.77 -10.15
CA GLU A 321 -8.00 34.85 -11.15
C GLU A 321 -7.25 36.09 -10.64
N ALA A 322 -7.42 36.45 -9.36
CA ALA A 322 -6.81 37.63 -8.79
C ALA A 322 -5.30 37.42 -8.60
N GLU A 323 -4.88 36.24 -8.14
CA GLU A 323 -3.46 35.90 -8.01
C GLU A 323 -2.77 35.85 -9.38
N TYR A 324 -3.42 35.25 -10.39
CA TYR A 324 -2.88 35.17 -11.75
C TYR A 324 -2.62 36.57 -12.33
N VAL A 325 -3.60 37.47 -12.24
CA VAL A 325 -3.47 38.85 -12.74
C VAL A 325 -2.41 39.64 -11.95
N GLN A 326 -2.28 39.41 -10.64
CA GLN A 326 -1.29 40.09 -9.79
C GLN A 326 0.17 39.75 -10.14
N ARG A 327 0.42 38.67 -10.89
CA ARG A 327 1.77 38.35 -11.40
C ARG A 327 2.27 39.39 -12.39
N PHE A 328 1.36 40.06 -13.10
CA PHE A 328 1.67 41.06 -14.12
C PHE A 328 1.64 42.48 -13.56
N ASP A 329 2.53 42.72 -12.58
CA ASP A 329 2.62 44.01 -11.89
C ASP A 329 3.12 45.14 -12.82
N SER A 330 2.58 46.34 -12.63
CA SER A 330 2.91 47.53 -13.44
C SER A 330 3.99 48.43 -12.83
N GLY A 331 4.66 48.01 -11.76
CA GLY A 331 5.56 48.87 -10.99
C GLY A 331 6.75 49.39 -11.78
N MET A 332 7.31 48.59 -12.70
CA MET A 332 8.49 48.95 -13.50
C MET A 332 8.16 49.70 -14.80
N VAL A 333 6.88 49.84 -15.14
CA VAL A 333 6.45 50.36 -16.46
C VAL A 333 7.00 51.76 -16.71
N ASN A 334 6.91 52.66 -15.73
CA ASN A 334 7.42 54.03 -15.88
C ASN A 334 8.96 54.07 -15.98
N MET A 335 9.65 53.24 -15.20
CA MET A 335 11.11 53.14 -15.23
C MET A 335 11.59 52.69 -16.62
N VAL A 336 11.01 51.61 -17.15
CA VAL A 336 11.37 51.08 -18.46
C VAL A 336 11.01 52.06 -19.56
N HIS A 337 9.86 52.73 -19.48
CA HIS A 337 9.49 53.77 -20.44
C HIS A 337 10.49 54.92 -20.44
N ALA A 338 10.86 55.46 -19.26
CA ALA A 338 11.85 56.53 -19.14
C ALA A 338 13.22 56.11 -19.70
N TRP A 339 13.61 54.85 -19.49
CA TRP A 339 14.83 54.30 -20.08
C TRP A 339 14.76 54.26 -21.61
N CYS A 340 13.65 53.78 -22.20
CA CYS A 340 13.51 53.76 -23.66
C CYS A 340 13.44 55.17 -24.28
N GLU A 341 13.01 56.18 -23.51
CA GLU A 341 13.00 57.61 -23.91
C GLU A 341 14.34 58.33 -23.68
N GLY A 342 15.38 57.63 -23.20
CA GLY A 342 16.74 58.18 -23.11
C GLY A 342 17.17 58.68 -21.73
N ALA A 343 16.43 58.43 -20.65
CA ALA A 343 16.84 58.80 -19.29
C ALA A 343 18.19 58.18 -18.90
N THR A 344 19.03 58.89 -18.17
CA THR A 344 20.32 58.35 -17.72
C THR A 344 20.14 57.24 -16.67
N PHE A 345 21.11 56.35 -16.53
CA PHE A 345 21.04 55.30 -15.50
C PHE A 345 20.97 55.89 -14.09
N ALA A 346 21.65 57.02 -13.85
CA ALA A 346 21.57 57.73 -12.58
C ALA A 346 20.16 58.28 -12.28
N GLU A 347 19.46 58.80 -13.30
CA GLU A 347 18.06 59.24 -13.16
C GLU A 347 17.14 58.06 -12.84
N LEU A 348 17.35 56.90 -13.47
CA LEU A 348 16.61 55.68 -13.15
C LEU A 348 16.79 55.28 -11.69
N CYS A 349 18.04 55.17 -11.22
CA CYS A 349 18.34 54.80 -9.83
C CYS A 349 17.71 55.76 -8.82
N ASN A 350 17.60 57.04 -9.16
CA ASN A 350 16.94 58.03 -8.30
C ASN A 350 15.41 57.99 -8.38
N SER A 351 14.85 57.43 -9.46
CA SER A 351 13.40 57.37 -9.69
C SER A 351 12.71 56.16 -9.04
N CYS A 352 13.47 55.13 -8.67
CA CYS A 352 12.96 53.88 -8.13
C CYS A 352 13.75 53.41 -6.91
N GLU A 353 13.10 52.66 -6.01
CA GLU A 353 13.72 52.14 -4.78
C GLU A 353 14.47 50.80 -5.00
N LEU A 354 14.82 50.44 -6.24
CA LEU A 354 15.55 49.20 -6.55
C LEU A 354 17.05 49.42 -6.49
N PHE A 355 17.79 48.38 -6.07
CA PHE A 355 19.24 48.34 -6.23
C PHE A 355 19.62 48.33 -7.71
N GLU A 356 20.77 48.91 -8.03
CA GLU A 356 21.28 49.06 -9.40
C GLU A 356 21.38 47.72 -10.12
N GLY A 357 21.84 46.68 -9.40
CA GLY A 357 21.93 45.31 -9.93
C GLY A 357 20.56 44.67 -10.22
N SER A 358 19.51 45.07 -9.50
CA SER A 358 18.13 44.63 -9.78
C SER A 358 17.58 45.31 -11.04
N ILE A 359 17.87 46.60 -11.23
CA ILE A 359 17.52 47.33 -12.46
C ILE A 359 18.20 46.70 -13.69
N ILE A 360 19.52 46.43 -13.60
CA ILE A 360 20.29 45.82 -14.70
C ILE A 360 19.72 44.42 -15.04
N ARG A 361 19.41 43.60 -14.03
CA ARG A 361 18.79 42.28 -14.26
C ARG A 361 17.40 42.41 -14.90
N ALA A 362 16.57 43.32 -14.44
CA ALA A 362 15.23 43.53 -15.00
C ALA A 362 15.30 43.93 -16.48
N ILE A 363 16.19 44.86 -16.83
CA ILE A 363 16.37 45.28 -18.23
C ILE A 363 16.93 44.14 -19.10
N ARG A 364 17.87 43.34 -18.58
CA ARG A 364 18.40 42.17 -19.30
C ARG A 364 17.34 41.09 -19.54
N ARG A 365 16.55 40.75 -18.52
CA ARG A 365 15.44 39.81 -18.66
C ARG A 365 14.37 40.31 -19.63
N LEU A 366 14.05 41.61 -19.58
CA LEU A 366 13.14 42.22 -20.55
C LEU A 366 13.71 42.14 -21.98
N SER A 367 15.02 42.31 -22.13
CA SER A 367 15.69 42.18 -23.43
C SER A 367 15.64 40.75 -23.98
N GLU A 368 15.66 39.72 -23.12
CA GLU A 368 15.44 38.32 -23.50
C GLU A 368 14.00 38.13 -24.01
N LEU A 369 13.01 38.59 -23.24
CA LEU A 369 11.61 38.51 -23.66
C LEU A 369 11.37 39.23 -25.01
N LEU A 370 11.95 40.41 -25.23
CA LEU A 370 11.79 41.10 -26.51
C LEU A 370 12.43 40.31 -27.69
N ASP A 371 13.52 39.56 -27.46
CA ASP A 371 14.07 38.67 -28.49
C ASP A 371 13.15 37.49 -28.80
N GLU A 372 12.53 36.90 -27.79
CA GLU A 372 11.53 35.85 -27.93
C GLU A 372 10.28 36.37 -28.67
N LEU A 373 9.79 37.56 -28.33
CA LEU A 373 8.65 38.19 -29.01
C LEU A 373 8.95 38.47 -30.49
N LYS A 374 10.18 38.85 -30.84
CA LYS A 374 10.59 38.97 -32.25
C LYS A 374 10.52 37.62 -32.97
N SER A 375 11.04 36.56 -32.35
CA SER A 375 10.96 35.21 -32.91
C SER A 375 9.51 34.77 -33.09
N ALA A 376 8.64 35.04 -32.12
CA ALA A 376 7.21 34.80 -32.19
C ALA A 376 6.54 35.60 -33.32
N ALA A 377 6.83 36.91 -33.45
CA ALA A 377 6.30 37.76 -34.52
C ALA A 377 6.72 37.25 -35.92
N LYS A 378 7.96 36.77 -36.05
CA LYS A 378 8.46 36.13 -37.27
C LYS A 378 7.74 34.81 -37.57
N ALA A 379 7.48 33.99 -36.55
CA ALA A 379 6.71 32.75 -36.68
C ALA A 379 5.25 33.00 -37.12
N MET A 380 4.69 34.16 -36.73
CA MET A 380 3.36 34.63 -37.19
C MET A 380 3.37 35.20 -38.61
N GLY A 381 4.54 35.53 -39.17
CA GLY A 381 4.67 36.25 -40.44
C GLY A 381 4.27 37.72 -40.35
N ASN A 382 4.38 38.34 -39.17
CA ASN A 382 4.10 39.75 -38.96
C ASN A 382 5.40 40.57 -38.91
N ASP A 383 5.86 41.00 -40.07
CA ASP A 383 7.12 41.75 -40.22
C ASP A 383 7.05 43.15 -39.58
N GLU A 384 5.88 43.80 -39.57
CA GLU A 384 5.70 45.11 -38.94
C GLU A 384 5.89 45.04 -37.42
N LEU A 385 5.29 44.02 -36.80
CA LEU A 385 5.48 43.76 -35.37
C LEU A 385 6.94 43.38 -35.07
N PHE A 386 7.57 42.58 -35.93
CA PHE A 386 9.00 42.25 -35.80
C PHE A 386 9.86 43.53 -35.78
N SER A 387 9.69 44.42 -36.76
CA SER A 387 10.45 45.68 -36.83
C SER A 387 10.18 46.59 -35.63
N LYS A 388 8.94 46.64 -35.13
CA LYS A 388 8.61 47.39 -33.93
C LYS A 388 9.33 46.86 -32.69
N LEU A 389 9.33 45.54 -32.50
CA LEU A 389 10.01 44.89 -31.37
C LEU A 389 11.53 44.97 -31.50
N GLU A 390 12.07 44.95 -32.72
CA GLU A 390 13.48 45.22 -32.99
C GLU A 390 13.89 46.63 -32.56
N GLU A 391 13.05 47.62 -32.85
CA GLU A 391 13.26 48.98 -32.39
C GLU A 391 13.14 49.09 -30.86
N SER A 392 12.17 48.40 -30.24
CA SER A 392 12.08 48.30 -28.77
C SER A 392 13.36 47.72 -28.15
N CYS A 393 13.93 46.66 -28.74
CA CYS A 393 15.23 46.11 -28.31
C CYS A 393 16.34 47.14 -28.42
N ARG A 394 16.39 47.92 -29.51
CA ARG A 394 17.42 48.93 -29.74
C ARG A 394 17.37 50.05 -28.69
N LEU A 395 16.17 50.54 -28.36
CA LEU A 395 15.98 51.56 -27.32
C LEU A 395 16.36 51.05 -25.93
N LEU A 396 16.09 49.77 -25.65
CA LEU A 396 16.39 49.14 -24.38
C LEU A 396 17.90 48.85 -24.20
N ARG A 397 18.60 48.46 -25.28
CA ARG A 397 20.00 48.02 -25.28
C ARG A 397 20.99 49.18 -25.43
N ARG A 398 21.24 49.90 -24.33
CA ARG A 398 22.24 50.98 -24.30
C ARG A 398 23.03 51.06 -22.99
N ASP A 399 24.14 51.79 -23.07
CA ASP A 399 24.97 52.20 -21.94
C ASP A 399 25.39 51.07 -20.99
N ILE A 400 25.50 51.38 -19.69
CA ILE A 400 26.06 50.53 -18.63
C ILE A 400 25.36 49.18 -18.48
N VAL A 401 24.09 49.07 -18.87
CA VAL A 401 23.30 47.85 -18.72
C VAL A 401 23.83 46.73 -19.62
N PHE A 402 24.39 47.09 -20.77
CA PHE A 402 24.92 46.17 -21.79
C PHE A 402 26.43 46.27 -21.97
N ALA A 403 27.14 46.86 -21.00
CA ALA A 403 28.60 46.78 -20.97
C ALA A 403 29.07 45.31 -20.93
N SER A 404 30.13 45.00 -21.66
CA SER A 404 30.74 43.67 -21.70
C SER A 404 31.15 43.21 -20.30
N SER A 405 30.98 41.92 -20.04
CA SER A 405 31.57 41.31 -18.83
C SER A 405 33.09 41.28 -18.96
N LEU A 406 33.78 41.70 -17.89
CA LEU A 406 35.25 41.66 -17.81
C LEU A 406 35.84 40.24 -17.96
N TYR A 407 35.02 39.19 -17.80
CA TYR A 407 35.44 37.78 -17.92
C TYR A 407 35.34 37.21 -19.34
N VAL A 408 34.72 37.93 -20.28
CA VAL A 408 34.49 37.44 -21.66
C VAL A 408 35.42 38.14 -22.66
N GLU A 409 36.11 39.19 -22.25
CA GLU A 409 37.12 39.91 -23.05
C GLU A 409 38.56 39.39 -22.86
N MET A 410 38.74 38.17 -22.33
CA MET A 410 40.05 37.56 -22.08
C MET A 410 40.39 36.44 -23.05
#